data_AF-A0A2K1R9W3-F1
#
_entry.id   AF-A0A2K1R9W3-F1
#
_cell.length_a   1.000
_cell.length_b   1.000
_cell.length_c   1.000
_cell.angle_alpha   90.00
_cell.angle_beta   90.00
_cell.angle_gamma   90.00
#
_symmetry.space_group_name_H-M   'P 1'
#
loop_
_entity.id
_entity.type
_entity.pdbx_description
1 polymer ?
#
loop_
_entity_poly.entity_id
_entity_poly.type
_entity_poly.pdbx_seq_one_letter_code
_entity_poly.pdbx_strand_id
1 'polypeptide(L)'
;MRIHFTNSGTKVSFLPRQVAESIPFSSDKVPEILNYFALQVNSKEAQVIRDEIGGCEEPNMEGEEKFCATSLESLIDFSVERLGRNVRVLSTDAGKKQEYTVSAKATMIGDHKAAVCHKMRYPYAVHYAM
;
A
#
# COMPACT_ATOMS: atom_id res chain seq x y z
N MET A 1 18.29 16.62 -1.17
CA MET A 1 17.65 15.62 -0.29
C MET A 1 18.18 14.24 -0.67
N ARG A 2 18.70 13.44 0.27
CA ARG A 2 19.14 12.06 0.00
C ARG A 2 17.96 11.12 0.25
N ILE A 3 17.36 10.59 -0.81
CA ILE A 3 16.27 9.62 -0.69
C ILE A 3 16.87 8.21 -0.77
N HIS A 4 16.61 7.40 0.24
CA HIS A 4 17.12 6.04 0.36
C HIS A 4 15.99 5.03 0.18
N PHE A 5 15.99 4.32 -0.95
CA PHE A 5 15.07 3.21 -1.18
C PHE A 5 15.73 1.90 -0.71
N THR A 6 15.13 1.24 0.26
CA THR A 6 15.58 -0.06 0.80
C THR A 6 14.86 -1.20 0.10
N ASN A 7 15.56 -2.32 -0.13
CA ASN A 7 14.95 -3.52 -0.67
C ASN A 7 14.13 -4.21 0.44
N SER A 8 12.79 -4.24 0.32
CA SER A 8 11.94 -4.98 1.27
C SER A 8 12.08 -6.48 0.99
N GLY A 9 12.80 -7.21 1.84
CA GLY A 9 13.20 -8.61 1.62
C GLY A 9 12.08 -9.65 1.44
N THR A 10 10.81 -9.30 1.66
CA THR A 10 9.65 -10.18 1.42
C THR A 10 8.95 -9.80 0.13
N LYS A 11 9.13 -10.58 -0.95
CA LYS A 11 8.33 -10.44 -2.18
C LYS A 11 6.97 -11.12 -1.99
N VAL A 12 5.97 -10.32 -1.62
CA VAL A 12 4.56 -10.72 -1.67
C VAL A 12 3.93 -10.15 -2.94
N SER A 13 3.07 -10.93 -3.57
CA SER A 13 2.36 -10.57 -4.81
C SER A 13 0.97 -10.03 -4.49
N PHE A 14 0.42 -9.23 -5.40
CA PHE A 14 -1.01 -8.93 -5.37
C PHE A 14 -1.81 -10.21 -5.63
N LEU A 15 -2.95 -10.32 -4.96
CA LEU A 15 -3.97 -11.30 -5.30
C LEU A 15 -4.94 -10.66 -6.31
N PRO A 16 -5.53 -11.44 -7.23
CA PRO A 16 -6.64 -10.97 -8.05
C PRO A 16 -7.75 -10.44 -7.14
N ARG A 17 -8.43 -9.36 -7.56
CA ARG A 17 -9.50 -8.71 -6.77
C ARG A 17 -10.47 -9.69 -6.13
N GLN A 18 -11.00 -10.63 -6.92
CA GLN A 18 -11.97 -11.62 -6.44
C GLN A 18 -11.42 -12.51 -5.30
N VAL A 19 -10.13 -12.83 -5.34
CA VAL A 19 -9.47 -13.62 -4.28
C VAL A 19 -9.25 -12.73 -3.06
N ALA A 20 -8.77 -11.50 -3.24
CA ALA A 20 -8.57 -10.55 -2.15
C ALA A 20 -9.88 -10.24 -1.41
N GLU A 21 -10.99 -10.02 -2.12
CA GLU A 21 -12.33 -9.78 -1.58
C GLU A 21 -12.91 -11.00 -0.85
N SER A 22 -12.43 -12.21 -1.13
CA SER A 22 -12.83 -13.42 -0.41
C SER A 22 -12.13 -13.58 0.95
N ILE A 23 -11.06 -12.81 1.19
CA ILE A 23 -10.29 -12.85 2.44
C ILE A 23 -10.78 -11.69 3.31
N PRO A 24 -11.26 -11.94 4.54
CA PRO A 24 -11.67 -10.87 5.43
C PRO A 24 -10.52 -9.87 5.68
N PHE A 25 -10.83 -8.58 5.71
CA PHE A 25 -9.86 -7.52 6.00
C PHE A 25 -10.53 -6.47 6.90
N SER A 26 -10.68 -6.80 8.18
CA SER A 26 -11.18 -5.88 9.21
C SER A 26 -10.79 -6.34 10.61
N SER A 27 -10.72 -5.42 11.57
CA SER A 27 -10.27 -5.69 12.94
C SER A 27 -11.21 -6.63 13.70
N ASP A 28 -12.51 -6.61 13.38
CA ASP A 28 -13.51 -7.51 13.95
C ASP A 28 -13.41 -8.95 13.40
N LYS A 29 -12.73 -9.11 12.26
CA LYS A 29 -12.55 -10.39 11.54
C LYS A 29 -11.19 -11.05 11.76
N VAL A 30 -10.36 -10.52 12.66
CA VAL A 30 -9.02 -11.05 12.94
C VAL A 30 -9.02 -12.58 13.18
N PRO A 31 -9.92 -13.19 13.96
CA PRO A 31 -9.92 -14.64 14.14
C PRO A 31 -10.09 -15.42 12.83
N GLU A 32 -10.94 -14.94 11.92
CA GLU A 32 -11.19 -15.56 10.61
C GLU A 32 -9.95 -15.42 9.70
N ILE A 33 -9.29 -14.27 9.74
CA ILE A 33 -8.04 -13.99 9.01
C ILE A 33 -6.93 -14.94 9.45
N LEU A 34 -6.72 -15.06 10.76
CA LEU A 34 -5.68 -15.93 11.30
C LEU A 34 -5.94 -17.40 10.97
N ASN A 35 -7.21 -17.82 11.01
CA ASN A 35 -7.59 -19.17 10.60
C ASN A 35 -7.32 -19.41 9.10
N TYR A 36 -7.67 -18.44 8.23
CA TYR A 36 -7.43 -18.53 6.79
C TYR A 36 -5.94 -18.72 6.45
N PHE A 37 -5.06 -18.00 7.15
CA PHE A 37 -3.60 -18.10 6.97
C PHE A 37 -2.92 -19.16 7.85
N ALA A 38 -3.69 -19.97 8.59
CA ALA A 38 -3.18 -20.98 9.53
C ALA A 38 -2.17 -20.40 10.56
N LEU A 39 -2.44 -19.20 11.07
CA LEU A 39 -1.61 -18.49 12.04
C LEU A 39 -2.11 -18.71 13.48
N GLN A 40 -1.15 -18.83 14.41
CA GLN A 40 -1.45 -18.94 15.83
C GLN A 40 -1.88 -17.59 16.41
N VAL A 41 -2.95 -17.57 17.21
CA VAL A 41 -3.54 -16.32 17.75
C VAL A 41 -2.53 -15.45 18.52
N ASN A 42 -1.58 -16.09 19.21
CA ASN A 42 -0.57 -15.44 20.05
C ASN A 42 0.79 -15.29 19.35
N SER A 43 0.86 -15.45 18.02
CA SER A 43 2.11 -15.29 17.28
C SER A 43 2.45 -13.82 17.04
N LYS A 44 3.72 -13.56 16.69
CA LYS A 44 4.17 -12.21 16.30
C LYS A 44 3.49 -11.75 15.01
N GLU A 45 3.27 -12.66 14.06
CA GLU A 45 2.58 -12.41 12.81
C GLU A 45 1.12 -12.02 13.04
N ALA A 46 0.44 -12.68 13.99
CA ALA A 46 -0.92 -12.33 14.37
C ALA A 46 -1.00 -10.93 14.99
N GLN A 47 0.00 -10.53 15.79
CA GLN A 47 0.09 -9.17 16.30
C GLN A 47 0.33 -8.16 15.17
N VAL A 48 1.26 -8.43 14.25
CA VAL A 48 1.51 -7.56 13.10
C VAL A 48 0.24 -7.39 12.24
N ILE A 49 -0.49 -8.45 11.95
CA ILE A 49 -1.76 -8.37 11.20
C ILE A 49 -2.77 -7.45 11.91
N ARG A 50 -2.89 -7.57 13.25
CA ARG A 50 -3.77 -6.71 14.05
C ARG A 50 -3.36 -5.24 13.96
N ASP A 51 -2.07 -4.96 14.12
CA ASP A 51 -1.54 -3.59 14.07
C ASP A 51 -1.73 -2.97 12.69
N GLU A 52 -1.47 -3.72 11.62
CA GLU A 52 -1.58 -3.24 10.23
C GLU A 52 -3.05 -2.99 9.85
N ILE A 53 -3.98 -3.88 10.22
CA ILE A 53 -5.43 -3.66 10.01
C ILE A 53 -5.91 -2.46 10.85
N GLY A 54 -5.47 -2.37 12.11
CA GLY A 54 -5.83 -1.25 12.99
C GLY A 54 -5.41 0.09 12.38
N GLY A 55 -4.18 0.19 11.88
CA GLY A 55 -3.70 1.40 11.21
C GLY A 55 -4.48 1.75 9.93
N CYS A 56 -5.06 0.76 9.26
CA CYS A 56 -5.94 0.98 8.12
C CYS A 56 -7.29 1.61 8.51
N GLU A 57 -7.84 1.19 9.64
CA GLU A 57 -9.14 1.61 10.15
C GLU A 57 -9.05 2.88 11.02
N GLU A 58 -7.85 3.38 11.29
CA GLU A 58 -7.66 4.63 12.00
C GLU A 58 -8.33 5.80 11.27
N PRO A 59 -8.98 6.72 12.01
CA PRO A 59 -9.60 7.90 11.41
C PRO A 59 -8.65 8.67 10.51
N ASN A 60 -9.20 9.22 9.44
CA ASN A 60 -8.49 10.11 8.54
C ASN A 60 -8.02 11.37 9.30
N MET A 61 -6.82 11.85 8.95
CA MET A 61 -6.39 13.18 9.38
C MET A 61 -7.12 14.24 8.56
N GLU A 62 -7.25 15.45 9.11
CA GLU A 62 -7.97 16.54 8.44
C GLU A 62 -7.30 16.86 7.09
N GLY A 63 -8.03 16.64 5.98
CA GLY A 63 -7.54 16.87 4.62
C GLY A 63 -6.84 15.68 3.95
N GLU A 64 -6.73 14.53 4.62
CA GLU A 64 -6.16 13.30 4.06
C GLU A 64 -7.24 12.21 3.90
N GLU A 65 -7.19 11.46 2.80
CA GLU A 65 -8.06 10.29 2.58
C GLU A 65 -7.20 9.03 2.64
N LYS A 66 -7.44 8.18 3.65
CA LYS A 66 -6.73 6.91 3.78
C LYS A 66 -7.49 5.79 3.07
N PHE A 67 -6.75 4.90 2.44
CA PHE A 67 -7.33 3.71 1.79
C PHE A 67 -6.36 2.53 1.82
N CYS A 68 -6.80 1.34 2.22
CA CYS A 68 -5.99 0.13 2.06
C CYS A 68 -6.42 -0.68 0.85
N ALA A 69 -5.57 -0.66 -0.16
CA ALA A 69 -5.72 -1.48 -1.35
C ALA A 69 -5.29 -2.92 -1.07
N THR A 70 -6.25 -3.84 -1.04
CA THR A 70 -6.03 -5.30 -0.88
C THR A 70 -5.77 -6.00 -2.22
N SER A 71 -5.89 -5.29 -3.34
CA SER A 71 -5.58 -5.81 -4.68
C SER A 71 -4.93 -4.73 -5.54
N LEU A 72 -4.26 -5.14 -6.62
CA LEU A 72 -3.68 -4.19 -7.57
C LEU A 72 -4.79 -3.35 -8.22
N GLU A 73 -5.90 -3.99 -8.49
CA GLU A 73 -7.07 -3.38 -9.09
C GLU A 73 -7.65 -2.32 -8.15
N SER A 74 -7.77 -2.59 -6.84
CA SER A 74 -8.22 -1.56 -5.88
C SER A 74 -7.25 -0.39 -5.75
N LEU A 75 -5.93 -0.65 -5.89
CA LEU A 75 -4.91 0.39 -5.87
C LEU A 75 -5.04 1.30 -7.11
N ILE A 76 -5.33 0.71 -8.26
CA ILE A 76 -5.58 1.43 -9.51
C ILE A 76 -6.86 2.27 -9.38
N ASP A 77 -7.95 1.71 -8.84
CA ASP A 77 -9.21 2.45 -8.65
C ASP A 77 -8.98 3.69 -7.80
N PHE A 78 -8.32 3.55 -6.64
CA PHE A 78 -7.93 4.69 -5.79
C PHE A 78 -7.07 5.73 -6.55
N SER A 79 -6.07 5.25 -7.30
CA SER A 79 -5.17 6.13 -8.05
C SER A 79 -5.91 6.92 -9.13
N VAL A 80 -6.84 6.28 -9.83
CA VAL A 80 -7.65 6.90 -10.89
C VAL A 80 -8.66 7.89 -10.32
N GLU A 81 -9.27 7.57 -9.19
CA GLU A 81 -10.15 8.48 -8.46
C GLU A 81 -9.41 9.76 -8.05
N ARG A 82 -8.17 9.61 -7.56
CA ARG A 82 -7.38 10.74 -7.05
C ARG A 82 -6.70 11.57 -8.15
N LEU A 83 -6.11 10.90 -9.13
CA LEU A 83 -5.24 11.51 -10.15
C LEU A 83 -5.93 11.68 -11.51
N GLY A 84 -7.12 11.09 -11.68
CA GLY A 84 -7.84 11.03 -12.95
C GLY A 84 -7.39 9.87 -13.84
N ARG A 85 -8.04 9.75 -15.01
CA ARG A 85 -7.85 8.61 -15.93
C ARG A 85 -6.65 8.76 -16.87
N ASN A 86 -6.13 9.99 -17.02
CA ASN A 86 -5.01 10.30 -17.92
C ASN A 86 -3.66 10.12 -17.21
N VAL A 87 -3.43 8.92 -16.68
CA VAL A 87 -2.21 8.58 -15.94
C VAL A 87 -1.26 7.74 -16.78
N ARG A 88 0.05 7.92 -16.59
CA ARG A 88 1.09 7.05 -17.14
C ARG A 88 1.74 6.29 -16.00
N VAL A 89 1.69 4.96 -16.07
CA VAL A 89 2.35 4.09 -15.10
C VAL A 89 3.83 3.98 -15.46
N LEU A 90 4.69 4.27 -14.50
CA LEU A 90 6.15 4.12 -14.61
C LEU A 90 6.62 3.22 -13.48
N SER A 91 7.52 2.29 -13.79
CA SER A 91 8.20 1.46 -12.80
C SER A 91 9.70 1.54 -13.05
N THR A 92 10.48 1.48 -11.97
CA THR A 92 11.93 1.37 -12.04
C THR A 92 12.38 0.27 -11.11
N ASP A 93 13.34 -0.51 -11.55
CA ASP A 93 14.06 -1.40 -10.65
C ASP A 93 14.98 -0.60 -9.73
N ALA A 94 15.27 -1.17 -8.57
CA ALA A 94 16.27 -0.63 -7.66
C ALA A 94 17.66 -0.76 -8.31
N GLY A 95 18.07 0.28 -9.03
CA GLY A 95 19.40 0.40 -9.62
C GLY A 95 20.48 0.69 -8.58
N LYS A 96 21.72 0.87 -9.05
CA LYS A 96 22.80 1.35 -8.20
C LYS A 96 22.48 2.77 -7.72
N LYS A 97 22.76 3.03 -6.43
CA LYS A 97 22.69 4.39 -5.89
C LYS A 97 23.62 5.28 -6.71
N GLN A 98 23.09 6.39 -7.21
CA GLN A 98 23.85 7.37 -7.97
C GLN A 98 23.32 8.77 -7.66
N GLU A 99 24.20 9.76 -7.78
CA GLU A 99 23.81 11.17 -7.69
C GLU A 99 23.21 11.61 -9.03
N TYR A 100 22.15 12.41 -8.96
CA TYR A 100 21.53 12.99 -10.14
C TYR A 100 21.27 14.48 -9.90
N THR A 101 21.42 15.28 -10.96
CA THR A 101 21.04 16.69 -10.97
C THR A 101 19.76 16.83 -11.76
N VAL A 102 18.72 17.39 -11.15
CA VAL A 102 17.49 17.77 -11.87
C VAL A 102 17.80 19.06 -12.63
N SER A 103 18.13 18.95 -13.92
CA SER A 103 18.62 20.05 -14.75
C SER A 103 17.54 21.01 -15.24
N ALA A 104 16.27 20.56 -15.27
CA ALA A 104 15.13 21.37 -15.66
C ALA A 104 14.39 21.91 -14.42
N LYS A 105 13.75 23.07 -14.56
CA LYS A 105 12.83 23.59 -13.53
C LYS A 105 11.69 22.57 -13.34
N ALA A 106 11.70 21.87 -12.21
CA ALA A 106 10.62 20.97 -11.84
C ALA A 106 9.33 21.80 -11.78
N THR A 107 8.39 21.48 -12.66
CA THR A 107 7.09 22.15 -12.70
C THR A 107 6.12 21.23 -11.98
N MET A 108 5.40 21.75 -10.99
CA MET A 108 4.32 21.00 -10.37
C MET A 108 3.24 20.76 -11.44
N ILE A 109 2.96 19.50 -11.74
CA ILE A 109 1.89 19.11 -12.65
C ILE A 109 0.76 18.58 -11.78
N GLY A 110 -0.42 19.23 -11.83
CA GLY A 110 -1.64 18.80 -11.14
C GLY A 110 -2.08 19.73 -9.99
N ASP A 111 -3.32 19.52 -9.54
CA ASP A 111 -4.03 20.36 -8.56
C ASP A 111 -3.61 20.10 -7.09
N HIS A 112 -2.31 19.93 -6.82
CA HIS A 112 -1.78 19.54 -5.50
C HIS A 112 -2.30 18.19 -4.97
N LYS A 113 -2.89 17.35 -5.83
CA LYS A 113 -3.32 16.00 -5.49
C LYS A 113 -2.15 15.04 -5.68
N ALA A 114 -1.62 14.55 -4.57
CA ALA A 114 -0.70 13.43 -4.56
C ALA A 114 -1.42 12.20 -3.97
N ALA A 115 -0.92 11.03 -4.34
CA ALA A 115 -1.24 9.76 -3.72
C ALA A 115 0.09 9.09 -3.37
N VAL A 116 0.28 8.69 -2.12
CA VAL A 116 1.46 7.98 -1.65
C VAL A 116 1.00 6.65 -1.09
N CYS A 117 1.62 5.56 -1.57
CA CYS A 117 1.24 4.22 -1.17
C CYS A 117 2.42 3.52 -0.48
N HIS A 118 2.15 2.98 0.69
CA HIS A 118 3.09 2.24 1.52
C HIS A 118 2.68 0.77 1.57
N LYS A 119 3.63 -0.11 1.30
CA LYS A 119 3.43 -1.54 1.45
C LYS A 119 3.25 -1.90 2.93
N MET A 120 2.18 -2.62 3.23
CA MET A 120 1.86 -3.13 4.57
C MET A 120 2.53 -4.47 4.82
N ARG A 121 2.72 -4.82 6.09
CA ARG A 121 3.22 -6.13 6.51
C ARG A 121 2.08 -7.13 6.64
N TYR A 122 1.52 -7.51 5.50
CA TYR A 122 0.39 -8.45 5.41
C TYR A 122 0.79 -9.73 4.64
N PRO A 123 0.12 -10.89 4.86
CA PRO A 123 0.47 -12.16 4.20
C PRO A 123 0.50 -12.14 2.66
N TYR A 124 -0.19 -11.19 2.03
CA TYR A 124 -0.08 -10.88 0.61
C TYR A 124 0.09 -9.36 0.40
N ALA A 125 0.28 -8.90 -0.83
CA ALA A 125 0.50 -7.48 -1.08
C ALA A 125 -0.77 -6.65 -0.79
N VAL A 126 -0.73 -5.90 0.31
CA VAL A 126 -1.66 -4.84 0.67
C VAL A 126 -0.89 -3.52 0.73
N HIS A 127 -1.49 -2.46 0.23
CA HIS A 127 -0.89 -1.12 0.27
C HIS A 127 -1.82 -0.14 0.99
N TYR A 128 -1.28 0.53 1.99
CA TYR A 128 -1.91 1.68 2.63
C TYR A 128 -1.61 2.93 1.79
N ALA A 129 -2.65 3.62 1.34
CA ALA A 129 -2.58 4.79 0.49
C ALA A 129 -3.14 6.03 1.21
N MET A 130 -2.50 7.18 0.96
CA MET A 130 -2.86 8.51 1.46
C MET A 130 -2.72 9.56 0.34
#